data_AF-A0A7V8X0Z1-F1
#
_entry.id   AF-A0A7V8X0Z1-F1
#
_cell.length_a   1.000
_cell.length_b   1.000
_cell.length_c   1.000
_cell.angle_alpha   90.00
_cell.angle_beta   90.00
_cell.angle_gamma   90.00
#
_symmetry.space_group_name_H-M   'P 1'
#
loop_
_entity.id
_entity.type
_entity.pdbx_description
1 polymer ?
#
loop_
_entity_poly.entity_id
_entity_poly.type
_entity_poly.pdbx_seq_one_letter_code
_entity_poly.pdbx_strand_id
1 'polypeptide(L)'
;LLAAGFHEAIGRAAADAAIVIAAERGLRTVALSGGVFQNPRLAAIVEEALTLAGLEVLVHCTIPPNDAGISIGQAAVAAALAAG
;
A
#
# COMPACT_ATOMS: atom_id res chain seq x y z
N LEU A 1 0.07 24.69 6.54
CA LEU A 1 0.89 24.22 5.38
C LEU A 1 1.87 23.11 5.76
N LEU A 2 2.58 23.18 6.90
CA LEU A 2 3.54 22.15 7.33
C LEU A 2 2.96 20.72 7.37
N ALA A 3 1.78 20.51 7.98
CA ALA A 3 1.17 19.18 8.03
C ALA A 3 0.85 18.60 6.64
N ALA A 4 0.34 19.43 5.73
CA ALA A 4 0.07 19.01 4.35
C ALA A 4 1.37 18.70 3.59
N GLY A 5 2.40 19.56 3.73
CA GLY A 5 3.71 19.32 3.14
C GLY A 5 4.38 18.05 3.68
N PHE A 6 4.21 17.76 4.97
CA PHE A 6 4.71 16.52 5.56
C PHE A 6 4.04 15.27 4.95
N HIS A 7 2.71 15.25 4.86
CA HIS A 7 1.98 14.13 4.24
C HIS A 7 2.37 13.97 2.76
N GLU A 8 2.57 15.06 2.05
CA GLU A 8 3.05 15.07 0.66
C GLU A 8 4.42 14.42 0.53
N ALA A 9 5.38 14.88 1.35
CA ALA A 9 6.76 14.41 1.30
C ALA A 9 6.86 12.92 1.67
N ILE A 10 6.22 12.50 2.76
CA ILE A 10 6.30 11.10 3.21
C ILE A 10 5.55 10.14 2.28
N GLY A 11 4.40 10.56 1.73
CA GLY A 11 3.64 9.77 0.77
C GLY A 11 4.41 9.55 -0.52
N ARG A 12 4.97 10.63 -1.10
CA ARG A 12 5.81 10.53 -2.30
C ARG A 12 7.06 9.69 -2.09
N ALA A 13 7.77 9.90 -0.97
CA ALA A 13 8.96 9.10 -0.66
C ALA A 13 8.63 7.60 -0.56
N ALA A 14 7.49 7.24 0.04
CA ALA A 14 7.04 5.85 0.10
C ALA A 14 6.67 5.29 -1.29
N ALA A 15 5.97 6.07 -2.12
CA ALA A 15 5.62 5.69 -3.48
C ALA A 15 6.88 5.51 -4.36
N ASP A 16 7.83 6.44 -4.31
CA ASP A 16 9.08 6.39 -5.06
C ASP A 16 9.87 5.12 -4.72
N ALA A 17 9.98 4.78 -3.44
CA ALA A 17 10.64 3.54 -3.01
C ALA A 17 9.95 2.30 -3.59
N ALA A 18 8.61 2.26 -3.56
CA ALA A 18 7.85 1.15 -4.13
C ALA A 18 7.97 1.07 -5.66
N ILE A 19 8.01 2.19 -6.38
CA ILE A 19 8.21 2.25 -7.84
C ILE A 19 9.58 1.69 -8.22
N VAL A 20 10.63 2.10 -7.52
CA VAL A 20 11.99 1.58 -7.76
C VAL A 20 12.03 0.07 -7.56
N ILE A 21 11.51 -0.42 -6.43
CA ILE A 21 11.46 -1.86 -6.14
C ILE A 21 10.64 -2.61 -7.18
N ALA A 22 9.49 -2.07 -7.59
CA ALA A 22 8.63 -2.71 -8.58
C ALA A 22 9.32 -2.82 -9.94
N ALA A 23 10.00 -1.76 -10.40
CA ALA A 23 10.77 -1.77 -11.64
C ALA A 23 11.93 -2.77 -11.60
N GLU A 24 12.72 -2.77 -10.52
CA GLU A 24 13.86 -3.69 -10.33
C GLU A 24 13.44 -5.16 -10.29
N ARG A 25 12.22 -5.45 -9.80
CA ARG A 25 11.70 -6.81 -9.63
C ARG A 25 10.73 -7.23 -10.74
N GLY A 26 10.42 -6.34 -11.68
CA GLY A 26 9.41 -6.59 -12.73
C GLY A 26 7.99 -6.78 -12.18
N LEU A 27 7.67 -6.18 -11.02
CA LEU A 27 6.34 -6.23 -10.42
C LEU A 27 5.45 -5.17 -11.06
N ARG A 28 4.16 -5.49 -11.21
CA ARG A 28 3.15 -4.59 -11.78
C ARG A 28 2.07 -4.18 -10.80
N THR A 29 2.04 -4.80 -9.62
CA THR A 29 0.96 -4.64 -8.64
C THR A 29 1.56 -4.35 -7.27
N VAL A 30 1.01 -3.36 -6.56
CA VAL A 30 1.40 -2.94 -5.21
C VAL A 30 0.16 -2.91 -4.33
N ALA A 31 0.25 -3.41 -3.10
CA ALA A 31 -0.84 -3.36 -2.13
C ALA A 31 -0.52 -2.37 -1.00
N LEU A 32 -1.47 -1.48 -0.68
CA LEU A 32 -1.39 -0.54 0.45
C LEU A 32 -2.16 -1.10 1.65
N SER A 33 -1.46 -1.31 2.76
CA SER A 33 -2.00 -1.91 3.99
C SER A 33 -1.28 -1.35 5.22
N GLY A 34 -1.85 -1.53 6.41
CA GLY A 34 -1.38 -0.95 7.66
C GLY A 34 -2.22 0.25 8.08
N GLY A 35 -2.40 0.43 9.39
CA GLY A 35 -3.30 1.44 9.96
C GLY A 35 -3.00 2.89 9.55
N VAL A 36 -1.78 3.19 9.11
CA VAL A 36 -1.41 4.52 8.59
C VAL A 36 -2.20 4.90 7.34
N PHE A 37 -2.60 3.93 6.51
CA PHE A 37 -3.41 4.16 5.31
C PHE A 37 -4.90 4.34 5.61
N GLN A 38 -5.32 4.31 6.89
CA GLN A 38 -6.62 4.88 7.28
C GLN A 38 -6.64 6.41 7.17
N ASN A 39 -5.47 7.05 7.03
CA ASN A 39 -5.40 8.47 6.69
C ASN A 39 -5.67 8.65 5.19
N PRO A 40 -6.84 9.21 4.81
CA PRO A 40 -7.25 9.29 3.40
C PRO A 40 -6.33 10.20 2.58
N ARG A 41 -5.72 11.22 3.19
CA ARG A 41 -4.78 12.10 2.49
C ARG A 41 -3.52 11.36 2.12
N LEU A 42 -2.95 10.60 3.07
CA LEU A 42 -1.74 9.82 2.80
C LEU A 42 -2.02 8.71 1.78
N ALA A 43 -3.13 7.99 1.94
CA ALA A 43 -3.52 6.94 1.01
C ALA A 43 -3.67 7.46 -0.43
N ALA A 44 -4.38 8.57 -0.61
CA ALA A 44 -4.55 9.19 -1.92
C ALA A 44 -3.23 9.60 -2.58
N ILE A 45 -2.31 10.21 -1.82
CA ILE A 45 -0.99 10.64 -2.35
C ILE A 45 -0.18 9.44 -2.86
N VAL A 46 -0.17 8.35 -2.08
CA VAL A 46 0.59 7.15 -2.44
C VAL A 46 -0.07 6.42 -3.61
N GLU A 47 -1.38 6.23 -3.56
CA GLU A 47 -2.17 5.56 -4.60
C GLU A 47 -2.05 6.30 -5.95
N GLU A 48 -2.19 7.63 -5.95
CA GLU A 48 -2.06 8.45 -7.16
C GLU A 48 -0.65 8.32 -7.77
N ALA A 49 0.40 8.47 -6.95
CA ALA A 49 1.77 8.39 -7.44
C ALA A 49 2.11 7.02 -8.04
N LEU A 50 1.68 5.94 -7.39
CA LEU A 50 1.87 4.57 -7.89
C LEU A 50 1.08 4.31 -9.18
N THR A 51 -0.17 4.78 -9.23
CA THR A 51 -1.03 4.64 -10.41
C THR A 51 -0.46 5.40 -11.62
N LEU A 52 0.04 6.62 -11.40
CA LEU A 52 0.69 7.41 -12.46
C LEU A 52 1.98 6.76 -12.97
N ALA A 53 2.67 5.98 -12.12
CA ALA A 53 3.80 5.15 -12.53
C ALA A 53 3.39 3.87 -13.30
N GLY A 54 2.10 3.65 -13.53
CA GLY A 54 1.56 2.51 -14.28
C GLY A 54 1.42 1.23 -13.45
N LEU A 55 1.49 1.31 -12.13
CA LEU A 55 1.27 0.17 -11.23
C LEU A 55 -0.22 0.00 -10.93
N GLU A 56 -0.65 -1.25 -10.84
CA GLU A 56 -1.95 -1.61 -10.28
C GLU A 56 -1.87 -1.49 -8.74
N VAL A 57 -2.73 -0.66 -8.15
CA VAL A 57 -2.74 -0.43 -6.70
C VAL A 57 -3.92 -1.13 -6.07
N LEU A 58 -3.64 -2.01 -5.11
CA LEU A 58 -4.64 -2.71 -4.31
C LEU A 58 -4.80 -1.98 -2.96
N VAL A 59 -6.03 -1.62 -2.63
CA VAL A 59 -6.39 -1.02 -1.35
C VAL A 59 -7.43 -1.87 -0.62
N HIS A 60 -7.52 -1.69 0.70
CA HIS A 60 -8.51 -2.35 1.53
C HIS A 60 -9.92 -1.79 1.29
N CYS A 61 -10.89 -2.65 0.95
CA CYS A 61 -12.29 -2.26 0.73
C CYS A 61 -13.25 -2.77 1.82
N THR A 62 -13.17 -4.05 2.17
CA THR A 62 -14.11 -4.72 3.10
C THR A 62 -13.49 -4.97 4.47
N ILE A 63 -12.18 -5.15 4.51
CA ILE A 63 -11.39 -5.40 5.71
C ILE A 63 -10.65 -4.10 6.01
N PRO A 64 -10.56 -3.64 7.27
CA PRO A 64 -9.78 -2.44 7.57
C PRO A 64 -8.28 -2.72 7.38
N PRO A 65 -7.48 -1.74 6.92
CA PRO A 65 -6.04 -1.91 6.76
C PRO A 65 -5.28 -1.99 8.09
N ASN A 66 -5.94 -1.82 9.23
CA ASN A 66 -5.33 -1.85 10.56
C ASN A 66 -5.33 -3.26 11.17
N ASP A 67 -4.94 -3.34 12.44
CA ASP A 67 -4.72 -4.60 13.15
C ASP A 67 -5.97 -5.50 13.22
N ALA A 68 -7.17 -4.94 13.09
CA ALA A 68 -8.40 -5.72 13.03
C ALA A 68 -8.47 -6.62 11.76
N GLY A 69 -7.68 -6.33 10.73
CA GLY A 69 -7.56 -7.14 9.51
C GLY A 69 -6.42 -8.16 9.51
N ILE A 70 -5.52 -8.15 10.51
CA ILE A 70 -4.30 -8.98 10.50
C ILE A 70 -4.63 -10.47 10.49
N SER A 71 -5.59 -10.91 11.29
CA SER A 71 -5.96 -12.33 11.40
C SER A 71 -6.40 -12.93 10.07
N ILE A 72 -7.05 -12.15 9.20
CA ILE A 72 -7.46 -12.60 7.87
C ILE A 72 -6.24 -12.79 6.97
N GLY A 73 -5.27 -11.86 7.01
CA GLY A 73 -4.01 -12.01 6.28
C GLY A 73 -3.23 -13.25 6.73
N GLN A 74 -3.18 -13.51 8.04
CA GLN A 74 -2.54 -14.71 8.59
C GLN A 74 -3.22 -15.99 8.11
N ALA A 75 -4.55 -16.05 8.13
CA ALA A 75 -5.30 -17.20 7.64
C ALA A 75 -5.08 -17.44 6.14
N ALA A 76 -5.07 -16.38 5.33
CA ALA A 76 -4.82 -16.47 3.89
C ALA A 76 -3.41 -16.99 3.57
N VAL A 77 -2.39 -16.48 4.26
CA VAL A 77 -1.01 -16.96 4.11
C VAL A 77 -0.88 -18.42 4.53
N ALA A 78 -1.47 -18.81 5.66
CA ALA A 78 -1.45 -20.20 6.12
C ALA A 78 -2.13 -21.15 5.12
N ALA A 79 -3.28 -20.75 4.57
CA ALA A 79 -4.00 -21.53 3.56
C ALA A 79 -3.18 -21.68 2.27
N ALA A 80 -2.52 -20.61 1.80
CA ALA A 80 -1.66 -20.65 0.62
C ALA A 80 -0.45 -21.57 0.81
N LEU A 81 0.17 -21.56 2.00
CA LEU A 81 1.30 -22.43 2.33
C LEU A 81 0.90 -23.91 2.45
N ALA A 82 -0.32 -24.19 2.94
CA ALA A 82 -0.82 -25.56 3.08
C ALA A 82 -1.32 -26.17 1.76
N ALA A 83 -1.58 -25.34 0.74
CA ALA A 83 -2.06 -25.78 -0.57
C ALA A 83 -0.94 -26.14 -1.56
N GLY A 84 0.32 -25.85 -1.20
CA GLY A 84 1.53 -26.24 -1.97
C GLY A 84 2.16 -27.52 -1.42
#